data_AF-A0AAN9E5A6-F1
#
_entry.id   AF-A0AAN9E5A6-F1
#
_cell.length_a   1.000
_cell.length_b   1.000
_cell.length_c   1.000
_cell.angle_alpha   90.00
_cell.angle_beta   90.00
_cell.angle_gamma   90.00
#
_symmetry.space_group_name_H-M   'P 1'
#
loop_
_entity.id
_entity.type
_entity.pdbx_description
1 polymer ?
#
loop_
_entity_poly.entity_id
_entity_poly.type
_entity_poly.pdbx_seq_one_letter_code
_entity_poly.pdbx_strand_id
1 'polypeptide(L)' 'MADDTDFVKEAGSKGFNPALIVLIVVVGLLLTFLVGNYVLYTYAQKTLPPRKKKPVSKKKLKKERLKAGVSAPGE' A
#
# COMPACT_ATOMS: atom_id res chain seq x y z
N MET A 1 -26.96 -29.66 32.08
CA MET A 1 -27.47 -29.06 30.84
C MET A 1 -28.00 -27.66 31.17
N ALA A 2 -27.15 -26.78 31.71
CA ALA A 2 -27.57 -25.48 32.22
C ALA A 2 -26.41 -24.45 32.22
N ASP A 3 -25.46 -24.57 31.29
CA ASP A 3 -24.24 -23.73 31.32
C ASP A 3 -24.02 -22.91 30.03
N ASP A 4 -24.71 -23.23 28.92
CA ASP A 4 -24.57 -22.51 27.65
C ASP A 4 -25.41 -21.22 27.58
N THR A 5 -26.46 -21.09 28.41
CA THR A 5 -27.42 -19.97 28.32
C THR A 5 -26.99 -18.71 29.06
N ASP A 6 -26.02 -18.81 29.99
CA ASP A 6 -25.57 -17.66 30.79
C ASP A 6 -24.52 -16.80 30.07
N PHE A 7 -23.66 -17.42 29.24
CA PHE A 7 -22.67 -16.71 28.41
C PHE A 7 -23.32 -15.73 27.41
N VAL A 8 -24.49 -16.10 26.89
CA VAL A 8 -25.24 -15.27 25.93
C VAL A 8 -25.99 -14.14 26.65
N LYS A 9 -26.26 -14.28 27.95
CA LYS A 9 -27.09 -13.34 28.73
C LYS A 9 -26.30 -12.20 29.35
N GLU A 10 -25.03 -12.40 29.70
CA GLU A 10 -24.10 -11.33 30.12
C GLU A 10 -23.60 -10.43 28.97
N ALA A 11 -23.76 -10.87 27.72
CA ALA A 11 -23.43 -10.06 26.54
C ALA A 11 -24.43 -8.90 26.30
N GLY A 12 -25.47 -8.78 27.13
CA GLY A 12 -26.47 -7.72 27.07
C GLY A 12 -26.11 -6.52 27.95
N SER A 13 -25.98 -5.34 27.31
CA SER A 13 -26.09 -3.99 27.91
C SER A 13 -24.90 -3.37 28.65
N LYS A 14 -23.67 -3.86 28.45
CA LYS A 14 -22.47 -3.05 28.79
C LYS A 14 -22.16 -2.12 27.61
N GLY A 15 -22.49 -0.83 27.75
CA GLY A 15 -22.20 0.18 26.73
C GLY A 15 -20.73 0.16 26.29
N PHE A 16 -20.46 0.60 25.06
CA PHE A 16 -19.11 0.57 24.50
C PHE A 16 -18.09 1.23 25.44
N ASN A 17 -17.04 0.49 25.81
CA ASN A 17 -15.97 1.00 26.66
C ASN A 17 -15.27 2.18 25.94
N PRO A 18 -15.06 3.32 26.61
CA PRO A 18 -14.35 4.46 26.00
C PRO A 18 -12.97 4.07 25.46
N ALA A 19 -12.23 3.18 26.12
CA ALA A 19 -10.95 2.68 25.63
C ALA A 19 -11.07 1.92 24.30
N LEU A 20 -12.16 1.15 24.14
CA LEU A 20 -12.43 0.40 22.91
C LEU A 20 -12.79 1.36 21.77
N ILE A 21 -13.63 2.36 22.05
CA ILE A 21 -13.96 3.42 21.07
C ILE A 21 -12.69 4.12 20.60
N VAL A 22 -11.82 4.53 21.53
CA VAL A 22 -10.54 5.18 21.21
C VAL A 22 -9.66 4.27 20.36
N LEU A 23 -9.57 2.97 20.67
CA LEU A 23 -8.81 2.02 19.87
C LEU A 23 -9.30 1.97 18.43
N ILE A 24 -10.61 1.85 18.22
CA ILE A 24 -11.21 1.82 16.88
C ILE A 24 -10.96 3.15 16.15
N VAL A 25 -11.11 4.29 16.82
CA VAL A 25 -10.88 5.61 16.22
C VAL A 25 -9.43 5.76 15.78
N VAL A 26 -8.46 5.41 16.64
CA VAL A 26 -7.03 5.53 16.30
C VAL A 26 -6.66 4.59 15.16
N VAL A 27 -7.08 3.32 15.23
CA VAL A 27 -6.80 2.33 14.17
C VAL A 27 -7.47 2.75 12.86
N GLY A 28 -8.74 3.18 12.91
CA GLY A 28 -9.49 3.65 11.75
C GLY A 28 -8.87 4.89 11.11
N LEU A 29 -8.40 5.84 11.93
CA LEU A 29 -7.73 7.05 11.46
C LEU A 29 -6.39 6.72 10.78
N LEU A 30 -5.59 5.84 11.37
CA LEU A 30 -4.33 5.40 10.78
C LEU A 30 -4.54 4.64 9.47
N LEU A 31 -5.51 3.71 9.43
CA LEU A 31 -5.84 2.98 8.21
C LEU A 31 -6.34 3.92 7.11
N THR A 32 -7.23 4.84 7.43
CA THR A 32 -7.75 5.82 6.47
C THR A 32 -6.62 6.71 5.94
N PHE A 33 -5.71 7.14 6.80
CA PHE A 33 -4.56 7.94 6.42
C PHE A 33 -3.60 7.17 5.49
N LEU A 34 -3.28 5.91 5.82
CA LEU A 34 -2.43 5.06 4.98
C LEU A 34 -3.07 4.77 3.62
N VAL A 35 -4.34 4.37 3.60
CA VAL A 35 -5.07 4.06 2.37
C VAL A 35 -5.21 5.30 1.50
N GLY A 36 -5.62 6.43 2.09
CA GLY A 36 -5.71 7.70 1.37
C GLY A 36 -4.36 8.13 0.78
N ASN A 37 -3.28 7.98 1.54
CA ASN A 37 -1.93 8.28 1.05
C ASN A 37 -1.50 7.34 -0.07
N TYR A 38 -1.77 6.04 0.07
CA TYR A 38 -1.44 5.04 -0.94
C TYR A 38 -2.20 5.26 -2.25
N VAL A 39 -3.51 5.55 -2.16
CA VAL A 39 -4.33 5.89 -3.33
C VAL A 39 -3.80 7.16 -4.00
N LEU A 40 -3.49 8.20 -3.22
CA LEU A 40 -2.94 9.44 -3.77
C LEU A 40 -1.56 9.23 -4.41
N TYR A 41 -0.70 8.42 -3.78
CA TYR A 41 0.62 8.07 -4.30
C TYR A 41 0.52 7.29 -5.61
N THR A 42 -0.37 6.29 -5.67
CA THR A 42 -0.58 5.50 -6.89
C THR A 42 -1.26 6.31 -7.99
N TYR A 43 -2.19 7.20 -7.66
CA TYR A 43 -2.78 8.13 -8.61
C TYR A 43 -1.71 9.06 -9.19
N ALA A 44 -0.92 9.69 -8.32
CA ALA A 44 0.20 10.53 -8.72
C ALA A 44 1.17 9.74 -9.61
N GLN A 45 1.55 8.51 -9.28
CA GLN A 45 2.44 7.71 -10.13
C GLN A 45 1.85 7.40 -11.51
N LYS A 46 0.52 7.23 -11.61
CA LYS A 46 -0.17 6.98 -12.89
C LYS A 46 -0.26 8.25 -13.74
N THR A 47 -0.44 9.41 -13.12
CA THR A 47 -0.53 10.71 -13.82
C THR A 47 0.83 11.36 -14.06
N LEU A 48 1.82 11.02 -13.23
CA LEU A 48 3.20 11.47 -13.39
C LEU A 48 3.75 10.77 -14.63
N PRO A 49 4.25 11.54 -15.62
CA PRO A 49 4.91 10.92 -16.76
C PRO A 49 6.05 10.04 -16.25
N PRO A 50 6.26 8.85 -16.85
CA PRO A 50 7.30 7.92 -16.41
C PRO A 50 8.58 8.72 -16.27
N ARG A 51 9.12 8.76 -15.03
CA ARG A 51 10.33 9.53 -14.71
C ARG A 51 11.33 9.26 -15.80
N LYS A 52 11.52 10.22 -16.71
CA LYS A 52 12.43 10.05 -17.83
C LYS A 52 13.78 9.75 -17.19
N LYS A 53 14.18 8.46 -17.20
CA LYS A 53 15.56 8.09 -16.88
C LYS A 53 16.39 9.04 -17.73
N LYS A 54 17.28 9.82 -17.09
CA LYS A 54 18.07 10.86 -17.79
C LYS A 54 18.47 10.27 -19.13
N PRO A 55 18.09 10.90 -20.27
CA PRO A 55 18.25 10.27 -21.57
C PRO A 55 19.70 9.82 -21.68
N VAL A 56 19.89 8.51 -21.62
CA VAL A 56 21.22 7.93 -21.60
C VAL A 56 21.71 8.14 -23.02
N SER A 57 22.73 8.99 -23.18
CA SER A 57 23.29 9.31 -24.50
C SER A 57 23.44 8.02 -25.29
N LYS A 58 23.04 8.02 -26.58
CA LYS A 58 23.08 6.83 -27.44
C LYS A 58 24.45 6.13 -27.41
N LYS A 59 25.53 6.89 -27.19
CA LYS A 59 26.90 6.37 -26.96
C LYS A 59 27.03 5.53 -25.69
N LYS A 60 26.46 5.97 -24.57
CA LYS A 60 26.43 5.24 -23.29
C LYS A 60 25.55 4.00 -23.41
N LEU A 61 24.40 4.10 -24.08
CA LEU A 61 23.50 2.96 -24.29
C LEU A 61 24.14 1.88 -25.18
N LYS A 62 24.81 2.29 -26.27
CA LYS A 62 25.60 1.37 -27.11
C LYS A 62 26.76 0.73 -26.33
N LYS A 63 27.47 1.51 -25.49
CA LYS A 63 28.56 0.98 -24.65
C LYS A 63 28.07 -0.05 -23.62
N GLU A 64 26.94 0.21 -22.98
CA GLU A 64 26.34 -0.73 -22.01
C GLU A 64 25.79 -1.98 -22.72
N ARG A 65 25.17 -1.84 -23.90
CA ARG A 65 24.68 -2.97 -24.72
C ARG A 65 25.83 -3.86 -25.22
N LEU A 66 26.93 -3.26 -25.67
CA LEU A 66 28.14 -3.97 -26.09
C LEU A 66 28.84 -4.68 -24.91
N LYS A 67 28.87 -4.06 -23.72
CA LYS A 67 29.38 -4.68 -22.49
C LYS A 67 28.52 -5.85 -22.01
N ALA A 68 27.21 -5.75 -22.19
CA ALA A 68 26.25 -6.78 -21.82
C ALA A 68 26.20 -7.95 -22.84
N GLY A 69 27.03 -7.93 -23.88
CA GLY A 69 27.07 -8.99 -24.90
C GLY A 69 25.78 -9.14 -25.71
N VAL A 70 24.88 -8.15 -25.63
CA VAL A 70 23.64 -8.15 -26.40
C VAL A 70 24.02 -7.73 -27.81
N SER A 71 24.06 -8.69 -28.76
CA SER A 71 24.28 -8.36 -30.17
C SER A 71 23.22 -7.35 -30.59
N ALA A 72 23.63 -6.38 -31.40
CA ALA A 72 22.69 -5.39 -31.90
C ALA A 72 21.52 -6.13 -32.59
N PRO A 73 20.26 -5.73 -32.36
CA PRO A 73 19.15 -6.29 -33.12
C PRO A 73 19.33 -5.83 -34.57
N GLY A 74 19.86 -6.73 -35.39
CA GLY A 74 20.25 -6.48 -36.78
C GLY A 74 21.66 -6.98 -37.06
N GLU A 75 21.75 -8.25 -37.47
CA GLU A 75 22.51 -8.57 -38.69
C GLU A 75 21.84 -7.90 -39.89
#